data_AF-A0A140E6L3-F1
#
_entry.id   AF-A0A140E6L3-F1
#
_cell.length_a   1.000
_cell.length_b   1.000
_cell.length_c   1.000
_cell.angle_alpha   90.00
_cell.angle_beta   90.00
_cell.angle_gamma   90.00
#
_symmetry.space_group_name_H-M   'P 1'
#
loop_
_entity.id
_entity.type
_entity.pdbx_description
1 polymer ?
#
loop_
_entity_poly.entity_id
_entity_poly.type
_entity_poly.pdbx_seq_one_letter_code
_entity_poly.pdbx_strand_id
1 'polypeptide(L)'
;MEMYLKGPCRGAAVVVDTMEANIDMIDADHPKARDILDARKVATPDRPIILLSLQNLQLDNTYFIKKPVNVEQILAVLDKIKAVAKARKANAESAKISQTPPKPVDLPEQPKVALPEKVAIDVYVNKSKATKPVDSPEQHKAGKHQSAMQLNEGGFTAFLGTLSNVDFDDETQLLTACYDPRQYFLGYVMSAYKTANLQSRVLQLCSIWKPLTIFPENQEIWVDADDKQTRAFAGMPLVKGSVSNMVLTAVDAAIPIQRAEDKFQDMSAFIWKLAIWTSKGRFPIGLDIQRPVFLERWPNFTRLVITPDALRIAALLIQAPRTPLEVASLLHVKPQYVFVFISACQAIGILKQSERQVDTVIAVAQTKKPKNEGLLSKILNKLRGA
;
A
#
# COMPACT_ATOMS: atom_id res chain seq x y z
N MET A 1 6.75 -28.14 5.77
CA MET A 1 7.97 -27.72 5.03
C MET A 1 8.89 -28.88 4.66
N GLU A 2 9.06 -29.89 5.51
CA GLU A 2 9.91 -31.05 5.20
C GLU A 2 9.56 -31.75 3.88
N MET A 3 8.26 -31.91 3.57
CA MET A 3 7.80 -32.44 2.26
C MET A 3 8.24 -31.59 1.06
N TYR A 4 8.33 -30.26 1.20
CA TYR A 4 8.81 -29.37 0.12
C TYR A 4 10.31 -29.55 -0.12
N LEU A 5 11.10 -29.67 0.96
CA LEU A 5 12.55 -29.86 0.90
C LEU A 5 12.96 -31.27 0.45
N LYS A 6 12.12 -32.28 0.69
CA LYS A 6 12.31 -33.64 0.17
C LYS A 6 11.77 -33.83 -1.26
N GLY A 7 10.91 -32.92 -1.73
CA GLY A 7 10.26 -32.96 -3.04
C GLY A 7 10.77 -31.86 -4.00
N PRO A 8 9.98 -30.83 -4.34
CA PRO A 8 10.33 -29.85 -5.37
C PRO A 8 11.63 -29.06 -5.11
N CYS A 9 12.04 -28.92 -3.85
CA CYS A 9 13.27 -28.22 -3.45
C CYS A 9 14.40 -29.21 -3.09
N ARG A 10 14.34 -30.45 -3.56
CA ARG A 10 15.33 -31.49 -3.23
C ARG A 10 16.75 -31.03 -3.57
N GLY A 11 17.65 -31.21 -2.61
CA GLY A 11 19.07 -30.81 -2.74
C GLY A 11 19.34 -29.33 -2.39
N ALA A 12 18.32 -28.50 -2.17
CA ALA A 12 18.51 -27.10 -1.81
C ALA A 12 18.82 -26.91 -0.31
N ALA A 13 18.12 -27.65 0.56
CA ALA A 13 18.31 -27.70 2.01
C ALA A 13 17.77 -29.01 2.60
N VAL A 14 18.21 -29.36 3.82
CA VAL A 14 17.75 -30.52 4.59
C VAL A 14 17.32 -30.08 6.00
N VAL A 15 16.29 -30.73 6.55
CA VAL A 15 15.85 -30.49 7.93
C VAL A 15 16.74 -31.31 8.86
N VAL A 16 17.36 -30.65 9.84
CA VAL A 16 18.29 -31.23 10.80
C VAL A 16 17.95 -30.76 12.21
N ASP A 17 18.60 -31.33 13.22
CA ASP A 17 18.47 -30.88 14.60
C ASP A 17 19.00 -29.45 14.80
N THR A 18 18.50 -28.79 15.86
CA THR A 18 18.77 -27.37 16.14
C THR A 18 20.27 -27.04 16.23
N MET A 19 21.07 -27.98 16.74
CA MET A 19 22.52 -27.81 16.90
C MET A 19 23.27 -27.84 15.57
N GLU A 20 22.77 -28.61 14.61
CA GLU A 20 23.38 -28.79 13.29
C GLU A 20 22.88 -27.77 12.26
N ALA A 21 21.76 -27.10 12.55
CA ALA A 21 21.14 -26.16 11.64
C ALA A 21 22.05 -24.94 11.35
N ASN A 22 22.16 -24.57 10.06
CA ASN A 22 22.83 -23.34 9.64
C ASN A 22 21.83 -22.20 9.33
N ILE A 23 20.54 -22.50 9.31
CA ILE A 23 19.45 -21.57 8.99
C ILE A 23 18.26 -21.97 9.87
N ASP A 24 17.63 -21.01 10.53
CA ASP A 24 16.35 -21.25 11.22
C ASP A 24 15.19 -20.85 10.32
N MET A 25 14.07 -21.57 10.40
CA MET A 25 12.85 -21.23 9.66
C MET A 25 11.66 -21.23 10.62
N ILE A 26 10.98 -20.09 10.71
CA ILE A 26 9.93 -19.83 11.71
C ILE A 26 8.62 -19.49 10.99
N ASP A 27 7.53 -20.13 11.42
CA ASP A 27 6.18 -19.70 11.07
C ASP A 27 5.83 -18.44 11.87
N ALA A 28 5.77 -17.30 11.20
CA ALA A 28 5.54 -16.02 11.83
C ALA A 28 4.05 -15.68 12.02
N ASP A 29 3.13 -16.51 11.51
CA ASP A 29 1.70 -16.40 11.83
C ASP A 29 1.35 -17.18 13.12
N HIS A 30 2.31 -17.92 13.71
CA HIS A 30 2.10 -18.66 14.94
C HIS A 30 2.01 -17.71 16.16
N PRO A 31 1.08 -17.92 17.12
CA PRO A 31 0.91 -17.02 18.27
C PRO A 31 2.18 -16.77 19.11
N LYS A 32 3.08 -17.76 19.17
CA LYS A 32 4.37 -17.68 19.88
C LYS A 32 5.56 -17.30 18.98
N ALA A 33 5.32 -16.87 17.75
CA ALA A 33 6.39 -16.59 16.79
C ALA A 33 7.39 -15.55 17.28
N ARG A 34 6.91 -14.52 17.99
CA ARG A 34 7.75 -13.46 18.55
C ARG A 34 8.71 -14.00 19.60
N ASP A 35 8.20 -14.77 20.57
CA ASP A 35 9.02 -15.38 21.62
C ASP A 35 10.08 -16.33 21.03
N ILE A 36 9.70 -17.12 20.01
CA ILE A 36 10.62 -18.02 19.32
C ILE A 36 11.69 -17.23 18.57
N LEU A 37 11.32 -16.15 17.87
CA LEU A 37 12.25 -15.31 17.14
C LEU A 37 13.26 -14.63 18.08
N ASP A 38 12.79 -14.06 19.18
CA ASP A 38 13.64 -13.36 20.16
C ASP A 38 14.61 -14.35 20.82
N ALA A 39 14.12 -15.54 21.21
CA ALA A 39 14.98 -16.61 21.75
C ALA A 39 16.07 -17.05 20.77
N ARG A 40 15.76 -17.15 19.47
CA ARG A 40 16.73 -17.53 18.42
C ARG A 40 17.74 -16.44 18.14
N LYS A 41 17.32 -15.18 18.11
CA LYS A 41 18.23 -14.03 17.95
C LYS A 41 19.26 -13.93 19.08
N VAL A 42 18.86 -14.29 20.30
CA VAL A 42 19.79 -14.32 21.45
C VAL A 42 20.71 -15.55 21.40
N ALA A 43 20.16 -16.74 21.13
CA ALA A 43 20.94 -17.98 21.14
C ALA A 43 21.94 -18.08 19.97
N THR A 44 21.57 -17.59 18.79
CA THR A 44 22.34 -17.71 17.56
C THR A 44 22.26 -16.44 16.71
N PRO A 45 22.89 -15.32 17.14
CA PRO A 45 22.72 -14.00 16.51
C PRO A 45 23.19 -13.92 15.05
N ASP A 46 24.20 -14.72 14.68
CA ASP A 46 24.75 -14.75 13.33
C ASP A 46 24.06 -15.74 12.39
N ARG A 47 23.15 -16.58 12.92
CA ARG A 47 22.44 -17.58 12.14
C ARG A 47 21.28 -16.90 11.38
N PRO A 48 21.22 -17.01 10.05
CA PRO A 48 20.13 -16.44 9.27
C PRO A 48 18.79 -17.09 9.61
N ILE A 49 17.74 -16.27 9.69
CA ILE A 49 16.38 -16.71 10.02
C ILE A 49 15.46 -16.45 8.84
N ILE A 50 14.72 -17.46 8.40
CA ILE A 50 13.65 -17.36 7.39
C ILE A 50 12.30 -17.29 8.10
N LEU A 51 11.48 -16.29 7.77
CA LEU A 51 10.13 -16.10 8.27
C LEU A 51 9.11 -16.47 7.20
N LEU A 52 8.17 -17.34 7.57
CA LEU A 52 7.02 -17.72 6.75
C LEU A 52 5.78 -16.99 7.28
N SER A 53 5.19 -16.06 6.52
CA SER A 53 3.93 -15.42 6.93
C SER A 53 3.00 -15.10 5.75
N LEU A 54 1.70 -15.04 6.04
CA LEU A 54 0.68 -14.49 5.15
C LEU A 54 0.85 -12.97 4.95
N GLN A 55 1.39 -12.28 5.96
CA GLN A 55 1.65 -10.84 5.97
C GLN A 55 3.10 -10.56 5.57
N ASN A 56 3.34 -9.42 4.93
CA ASN A 56 4.70 -9.05 4.53
C ASN A 56 5.47 -8.56 5.77
N LEU A 57 6.45 -9.34 6.21
CA LEU A 57 7.26 -9.03 7.39
C LEU A 57 8.64 -8.54 6.95
N GLN A 58 9.08 -7.43 7.53
CA GLN A 58 10.44 -6.89 7.37
C GLN A 58 11.05 -6.75 8.76
N LEU A 59 11.80 -7.76 9.19
CA LEU A 59 12.53 -7.77 10.45
C LEU A 59 14.03 -7.83 10.16
N ASP A 60 14.81 -7.06 10.91
CA ASP A 60 16.25 -6.98 10.71
C ASP A 60 16.93 -8.34 10.80
N ASN A 61 17.86 -8.58 9.87
CA ASN A 61 18.65 -9.80 9.72
C ASN A 61 17.82 -11.08 9.50
N THR A 62 16.62 -10.93 8.91
CA THR A 62 15.75 -12.06 8.55
C THR A 62 15.41 -12.07 7.05
N TYR A 63 15.05 -13.23 6.55
CA TYR A 63 14.61 -13.44 5.17
C TYR A 63 13.13 -13.80 5.17
N PHE A 64 12.35 -13.26 4.24
CA PHE A 64 10.91 -13.46 4.23
C PHE A 64 10.46 -14.33 3.06
N ILE A 65 9.53 -15.26 3.33
CA ILE A 65 8.81 -16.05 2.33
C ILE A 65 7.30 -15.90 2.59
N LYS A 66 6.58 -15.42 1.58
CA LYS A 66 5.13 -15.22 1.67
C LYS A 66 4.39 -16.55 1.53
N LYS A 67 3.36 -16.75 2.35
CA LYS A 67 2.40 -17.86 2.17
C LYS A 67 1.29 -17.46 1.18
N PRO A 68 0.80 -18.37 0.32
CA PRO A 68 1.23 -19.77 0.15
C PRO A 68 2.64 -19.87 -0.46
N VAL A 69 3.41 -20.82 0.05
CA VAL A 69 4.84 -20.96 -0.27
C VAL A 69 5.03 -21.52 -1.69
N ASN A 70 5.79 -20.80 -2.53
CA ASN A 70 6.19 -21.26 -3.86
C ASN A 70 7.67 -21.71 -3.87
N VAL A 71 7.98 -22.75 -4.65
CA VAL A 71 9.32 -23.31 -4.89
C VAL A 71 10.32 -22.22 -5.30
N GLU A 72 9.95 -21.35 -6.24
CA GLU A 72 10.83 -20.27 -6.73
C GLU A 72 11.25 -19.32 -5.60
N GLN A 73 10.33 -19.00 -4.69
CA GLN A 73 10.60 -18.12 -3.55
C GLN A 73 11.55 -18.76 -2.54
N ILE A 74 11.38 -20.06 -2.26
CA ILE A 74 12.29 -20.82 -1.38
C ILE A 74 13.70 -20.82 -1.97
N LEU A 75 13.85 -21.20 -3.24
CA LEU A 75 15.16 -21.30 -3.89
C LEU A 75 15.85 -19.94 -3.93
N ALA A 76 15.14 -18.89 -4.32
CA ALA A 76 15.69 -17.53 -4.36
C ALA A 76 16.16 -17.05 -2.98
N VAL A 77 15.44 -17.35 -1.90
CA VAL A 77 15.85 -17.01 -0.53
C VAL A 77 17.06 -17.81 -0.09
N LEU A 78 17.10 -19.12 -0.35
CA LEU A 78 18.24 -19.97 0.00
C LEU A 78 19.51 -19.55 -0.76
N ASP A 79 19.41 -19.18 -2.04
CA ASP A 79 20.54 -18.70 -2.82
C ASP A 79 21.07 -17.36 -2.31
N LYS A 80 20.19 -16.45 -1.90
CA LYS A 80 20.59 -15.20 -1.22
C LYS A 80 21.35 -15.49 0.07
N ILE A 81 20.88 -16.41 0.90
CA ILE A 81 21.55 -16.80 2.14
C ILE A 81 22.95 -17.38 1.84
N LYS A 82 23.06 -18.27 0.84
CA LYS A 82 24.35 -18.84 0.40
C LYS A 82 25.32 -17.76 -0.08
N ALA A 83 24.83 -16.79 -0.87
CA ALA A 83 25.64 -15.69 -1.38
C ALA A 83 26.19 -14.80 -0.25
N VAL A 84 25.36 -14.45 0.73
CA VAL A 84 25.79 -13.67 1.91
C VAL A 84 26.79 -14.46 2.75
N ALA A 85 26.56 -15.75 2.96
CA ALA A 85 27.51 -16.61 3.68
C ALA A 85 28.87 -16.71 2.97
N LYS A 86 28.88 -16.80 1.63
CA LYS A 86 30.11 -16.83 0.83
C LYS A 86 30.87 -15.49 0.90
N ALA A 87 30.15 -14.37 0.81
CA ALA A 87 30.73 -13.03 0.92
C ALA A 87 31.33 -12.76 2.32
N ARG A 88 30.66 -13.21 3.40
CA ARG A 88 31.19 -13.11 4.76
C ARG A 88 32.46 -13.94 4.95
N LYS A 89 32.55 -15.13 4.35
CA LYS A 89 33.77 -15.96 4.37
C LYS A 89 34.93 -15.30 3.62
N ALA A 90 34.68 -14.76 2.43
CA ALA A 90 35.70 -14.06 1.63
C ALA A 90 36.24 -12.78 2.31
N ASN A 91 35.37 -12.03 3.01
CA ASN A 91 35.78 -10.85 3.77
C ASN A 91 36.55 -11.20 5.05
N ALA A 92 36.22 -12.32 5.71
CA ALA A 92 36.98 -12.81 6.86
C ALA A 92 38.39 -13.32 6.50
N GLU A 93 38.57 -13.86 5.29
CA GLU A 93 39.87 -14.26 4.75
C GLU A 93 40.73 -13.06 4.31
N SER A 94 40.10 -12.02 3.74
CA SER A 94 40.79 -10.78 3.32
C SER A 94 41.22 -9.92 4.52
N ALA A 95 40.48 -9.97 5.63
CA ALA A 95 40.82 -9.25 6.87
C ALA A 95 42.00 -9.85 7.65
N LYS A 96 42.49 -11.04 7.28
CA LYS A 96 43.69 -11.66 7.88
C LYS A 96 45.02 -11.24 7.24
N ILE A 97 45.00 -10.53 6.10
CA ILE A 97 46.22 -10.21 5.32
C ILE A 97 46.72 -8.77 5.53
N SER A 98 45.92 -7.87 6.11
CA SER A 98 46.35 -6.50 6.43
C SER A 98 46.37 -6.26 7.94
N GLN A 99 47.48 -6.65 8.59
CA GLN A 99 47.87 -6.11 9.89
C GLN A 99 49.30 -5.58 9.80
N THR A 100 49.43 -4.26 9.63
CA THR A 100 50.61 -3.50 10.08
C THR A 100 50.12 -2.47 11.10
N PRO A 101 50.73 -2.40 12.30
CA PRO A 101 50.22 -1.60 13.40
C PRO A 101 50.60 -0.12 13.25
N PRO A 102 49.68 0.84 13.51
CA PRO A 102 50.06 2.25 13.60
C PRO A 102 50.61 2.58 14.99
N LYS A 103 51.68 3.37 15.01
CA LYS A 103 52.30 3.97 16.20
C LYS A 103 51.44 5.12 16.76
N PRO A 104 51.53 5.44 18.06
CA PRO A 104 50.62 6.34 18.77
C PRO A 104 51.00 7.81 18.57
N VAL A 105 49.99 8.69 18.47
CA VAL A 105 50.15 10.15 18.57
C VAL A 105 49.26 10.65 19.70
N ASP A 106 49.86 11.47 20.57
CA ASP A 106 49.35 12.03 21.82
C ASP A 106 48.04 12.83 21.68
N LEU A 107 47.18 12.68 22.70
CA LEU A 107 46.10 13.61 23.03
C LEU A 107 46.59 14.64 24.07
N PRO A 108 46.06 15.87 24.04
CA PRO A 108 45.89 16.69 25.25
C PRO A 108 44.47 16.58 25.84
N GLU A 109 44.48 16.43 27.16
CA GLU A 109 43.46 16.48 28.22
C GLU A 109 42.04 17.06 28.01
N GLN A 110 41.11 16.40 28.72
CA GLN A 110 39.72 16.77 29.00
C GLN A 110 39.59 17.85 30.09
N PRO A 111 38.40 18.50 30.15
CA PRO A 111 37.76 18.78 31.44
C PRO A 111 36.50 17.91 31.66
N LYS A 112 36.41 17.34 32.88
CA LYS A 112 35.28 16.58 33.44
C LYS A 112 34.09 17.48 33.79
N VAL A 113 32.84 17.09 33.51
CA VAL A 113 31.66 17.38 34.38
C VAL A 113 30.54 16.32 34.22
N ALA A 114 30.19 15.72 35.37
CA ALA A 114 28.93 15.16 35.89
C ALA A 114 27.98 14.22 35.10
N LEU A 115 27.62 13.12 35.80
CA LEU A 115 26.48 12.24 35.53
C LEU A 115 25.13 12.96 35.81
N PRO A 116 24.03 12.57 35.15
CA PRO A 116 22.69 12.79 35.66
C PRO A 116 22.12 11.54 36.35
N GLU A 117 21.56 11.80 37.53
CA GLU A 117 20.77 10.91 38.38
C GLU A 117 19.44 10.48 37.74
N LYS A 118 18.97 9.32 38.19
CA LYS A 118 17.61 8.81 37.98
C LYS A 118 16.61 9.71 38.71
N VAL A 119 15.55 10.13 38.03
CA VAL A 119 14.35 10.66 38.68
C VAL A 119 13.13 9.92 38.17
N ALA A 120 12.44 9.28 39.13
CA ALA A 120 11.13 8.67 39.01
C ALA A 120 10.05 9.75 38.83
N ILE A 121 9.01 9.46 38.05
CA ILE A 121 7.83 10.32 37.97
C ILE A 121 6.67 9.55 38.63
N ASP A 122 6.26 10.07 39.78
CA ASP A 122 5.07 9.70 40.51
C ASP A 122 3.80 10.17 39.78
N VAL A 123 2.80 9.29 39.86
CA VAL A 123 1.43 9.47 39.41
C VAL A 123 0.72 10.48 40.31
N TYR A 124 0.08 11.50 39.72
CA TYR A 124 -1.01 12.22 40.40
C TYR A 124 -2.25 12.34 39.52
N VAL A 125 -3.30 11.67 39.96
CA VAL A 125 -4.70 11.84 39.58
C VAL A 125 -5.23 13.11 40.24
N ASN A 126 -6.00 13.91 39.52
CA ASN A 126 -6.95 14.81 40.17
C ASN A 126 -8.31 14.83 39.44
N LYS A 127 -9.37 14.75 40.25
CA LYS A 127 -10.78 14.68 39.84
C LYS A 127 -11.46 16.06 39.93
N SER A 128 -12.49 16.22 39.10
CA SER A 128 -13.71 17.06 39.26
C SER A 128 -13.56 18.55 38.86
N LYS A 129 -14.50 19.25 38.18
CA LYS A 129 -15.99 19.22 38.11
C LYS A 129 -16.52 19.70 36.74
N ALA A 130 -17.79 19.42 36.45
CA ALA A 130 -18.49 19.59 35.17
C ALA A 130 -19.35 20.87 35.04
N THR A 131 -19.59 21.35 33.80
CA THR A 131 -20.90 21.86 33.30
C THR A 131 -20.98 22.08 31.76
N LYS A 132 -21.90 21.32 31.11
CA LYS A 132 -22.82 21.55 29.95
C LYS A 132 -22.33 22.03 28.56
N PRO A 133 -23.09 21.74 27.48
CA PRO A 133 -23.63 20.47 27.02
C PRO A 133 -22.86 19.97 25.78
N VAL A 134 -22.61 18.66 25.80
CA VAL A 134 -21.95 17.81 24.80
C VAL A 134 -22.15 18.26 23.35
N ASP A 135 -21.07 18.77 22.73
CA ASP A 135 -20.82 18.58 21.31
C ASP A 135 -20.72 17.07 21.07
N SER A 136 -21.73 16.52 20.40
CA SER A 136 -21.77 15.09 20.13
C SER A 136 -20.58 14.73 19.22
N PRO A 137 -19.83 13.65 19.50
CA PRO A 137 -18.76 13.16 18.61
C PRO A 137 -19.27 12.75 17.21
N GLU A 138 -20.59 12.82 16.97
CA GLU A 138 -21.20 12.65 15.65
C GLU A 138 -20.91 13.80 14.67
N GLN A 139 -20.75 15.05 15.12
CA GLN A 139 -20.41 16.15 14.20
C GLN A 139 -18.97 16.05 13.68
N HIS A 140 -18.05 15.55 14.51
CA HIS A 140 -16.65 15.28 14.12
C HIS A 140 -16.50 14.10 13.14
N LYS A 141 -17.54 13.25 12.99
CA LYS A 141 -17.58 12.20 11.95
C LYS A 141 -18.03 12.75 10.60
N ALA A 142 -18.84 13.81 10.55
CA ALA A 142 -19.41 14.31 9.30
C ALA A 142 -18.34 14.79 8.30
N GLY A 143 -17.26 15.44 8.77
CA GLY A 143 -16.12 15.83 7.92
C GLY A 143 -15.39 14.61 7.32
N LYS A 144 -15.29 13.52 8.09
CA LYS A 144 -14.65 12.26 7.66
C LYS A 144 -15.45 11.47 6.60
N HIS A 145 -16.73 11.82 6.41
CA HIS A 145 -17.66 11.18 5.47
C HIS A 145 -18.01 12.04 4.25
N GLN A 146 -17.43 13.24 4.11
CA GLN A 146 -17.76 14.19 3.03
C GLN A 146 -17.35 13.73 1.61
N SER A 147 -16.41 12.80 1.49
CA SER A 147 -15.89 12.34 0.19
C SER A 147 -16.97 11.74 -0.73
N ALA A 148 -18.06 11.18 -0.18
CA ALA A 148 -19.14 10.63 -1.00
C ALA A 148 -20.05 11.70 -1.60
N MET A 149 -20.08 12.93 -1.06
CA MET A 149 -21.13 13.92 -1.38
C MET A 149 -20.76 14.97 -2.43
N GLN A 150 -19.55 14.97 -3.01
CA GLN A 150 -19.05 16.17 -3.72
C GLN A 150 -18.93 16.11 -5.24
N LEU A 151 -19.48 15.14 -5.97
CA LEU A 151 -19.52 15.22 -7.44
C LEU A 151 -20.90 14.81 -7.99
N ASN A 152 -21.77 15.78 -8.27
CA ASN A 152 -22.91 15.56 -9.16
C ASN A 152 -22.40 15.13 -10.55
N GLU A 153 -23.04 14.15 -11.19
CA GLU A 153 -22.66 13.61 -12.50
C GLU A 153 -22.37 14.69 -13.57
N GLY A 154 -23.12 15.80 -13.54
CA GLY A 154 -22.94 16.93 -14.45
C GLY A 154 -21.62 17.70 -14.29
N GLY A 155 -20.98 17.67 -13.10
CA GLY A 155 -19.67 18.28 -12.85
C GLY A 155 -18.49 17.36 -13.16
N PHE A 156 -18.72 16.05 -13.20
CA PHE A 156 -17.65 15.06 -13.32
C PHE A 156 -16.98 15.08 -14.70
N THR A 157 -17.74 15.41 -15.75
CA THR A 157 -17.24 15.56 -17.13
C THR A 157 -16.15 16.61 -17.25
N ALA A 158 -16.19 17.68 -16.44
CA ALA A 158 -15.17 18.72 -16.43
C ALA A 158 -13.78 18.22 -15.96
N PHE A 159 -13.71 17.04 -15.31
CA PHE A 159 -12.48 16.50 -14.72
C PHE A 159 -11.90 15.33 -15.52
N LEU A 160 -12.69 14.76 -16.42
CA LEU A 160 -12.34 13.56 -17.18
C LEU A 160 -11.42 13.81 -18.39
N GLY A 161 -10.95 15.04 -18.57
CA GLY A 161 -10.16 15.42 -19.74
C GLY A 161 -10.95 15.28 -21.04
N THR A 162 -10.27 15.56 -22.15
CA THR A 162 -10.83 15.49 -23.52
C THR A 162 -10.24 14.32 -24.28
N LEU A 163 -10.25 13.12 -23.71
CA LEU A 163 -9.95 11.90 -24.45
C LEU A 163 -11.10 11.61 -25.42
N SER A 164 -11.11 12.32 -26.54
CA SER A 164 -12.06 12.12 -27.62
C SER A 164 -11.33 11.60 -28.83
N ASN A 165 -11.89 10.57 -29.46
CA ASN A 165 -11.47 10.05 -30.77
C ASN A 165 -10.06 9.43 -30.79
N VAL A 166 -9.64 8.80 -29.68
CA VAL A 166 -8.44 7.96 -29.66
C VAL A 166 -8.79 6.60 -30.24
N ASP A 167 -8.08 6.20 -31.29
CA ASP A 167 -7.99 4.81 -31.72
C ASP A 167 -7.04 4.06 -30.78
N PHE A 168 -7.55 3.05 -30.08
CA PHE A 168 -6.78 2.27 -29.11
C PHE A 168 -5.98 1.13 -29.75
N ASP A 169 -6.16 0.90 -31.05
CA ASP A 169 -5.36 -0.02 -31.85
C ASP A 169 -4.17 0.71 -32.52
N ASP A 170 -4.15 2.05 -32.49
CA ASP A 170 -3.04 2.88 -32.94
C ASP A 170 -2.07 3.17 -31.78
N GLU A 171 -0.85 2.61 -31.86
CA GLU A 171 0.19 2.79 -30.84
C GLU A 171 0.52 4.27 -30.55
N THR A 172 0.47 5.14 -31.55
CA THR A 172 0.81 6.56 -31.38
C THR A 172 -0.29 7.31 -30.64
N GLN A 173 -1.55 7.01 -30.95
CA GLN A 173 -2.70 7.60 -30.25
C GLN A 173 -2.85 7.01 -28.85
N LEU A 174 -2.50 5.74 -28.65
CA LEU A 174 -2.50 5.07 -27.35
C LEU A 174 -1.60 5.78 -26.33
N LEU A 175 -0.45 6.31 -26.75
CA LEU A 175 0.43 7.10 -25.89
C LEU A 175 -0.25 8.36 -25.36
N THR A 176 -1.17 8.97 -26.11
CA THR A 176 -1.95 10.14 -25.66
C THR A 176 -3.00 9.78 -24.60
N ALA A 177 -3.46 8.52 -24.60
CA ALA A 177 -4.35 7.95 -23.59
C ALA A 177 -3.63 7.39 -22.37
N CYS A 178 -2.29 7.46 -22.35
CA CYS A 178 -1.46 7.01 -21.23
C CYS A 178 -0.92 8.21 -20.42
N TYR A 179 -0.61 7.99 -19.13
CA TYR A 179 0.12 8.96 -18.31
C TYR A 179 1.09 8.26 -17.36
N ASP A 180 2.19 8.92 -16.97
CA ASP A 180 3.10 8.40 -15.95
C ASP A 180 2.79 9.02 -14.58
N PRO A 181 2.24 8.27 -13.59
CA PRO A 181 1.93 8.79 -12.26
C PRO A 181 3.13 9.45 -11.55
N ARG A 182 4.35 9.03 -11.88
CA ARG A 182 5.60 9.56 -11.29
C ARG A 182 5.90 10.99 -11.72
N GLN A 183 5.31 11.44 -12.81
CA GLN A 183 5.43 12.82 -13.30
C GLN A 183 4.42 13.76 -12.62
N TYR A 184 3.58 13.27 -11.72
CA TYR A 184 2.54 14.05 -11.05
C TYR A 184 2.65 13.92 -9.54
N PHE A 185 1.97 14.81 -8.82
CA PHE A 185 1.93 14.79 -7.35
C PHE A 185 1.49 13.43 -6.78
N LEU A 186 0.60 12.73 -7.49
CA LEU A 186 0.17 11.36 -7.17
C LEU A 186 1.34 10.41 -6.88
N GLY A 187 2.35 10.36 -7.75
CA GLY A 187 3.50 9.46 -7.58
C GLY A 187 4.31 9.77 -6.31
N TYR A 188 4.47 11.05 -5.98
CA TYR A 188 5.18 11.50 -4.77
C TYR A 188 4.40 11.15 -3.51
N VAL A 189 3.09 11.41 -3.49
CA VAL A 189 2.21 11.05 -2.37
C VAL A 189 2.22 9.54 -2.14
N MET A 190 2.10 8.74 -3.19
CA MET A 190 2.13 7.27 -3.07
C MET A 190 3.50 6.77 -2.57
N SER A 191 4.60 7.36 -3.05
CA SER A 191 5.95 7.03 -2.59
C SER A 191 6.18 7.42 -1.13
N ALA A 192 5.77 8.63 -0.75
CA ALA A 192 5.84 9.14 0.62
C ALA A 192 5.01 8.26 1.56
N TYR A 193 3.81 7.83 1.14
CA TYR A 193 2.95 6.95 1.92
C TYR A 193 3.54 5.56 2.10
N LYS A 194 4.06 4.98 1.02
CA LYS A 194 4.78 3.71 1.09
C LYS A 194 5.95 3.80 2.06
N THR A 195 6.71 4.90 2.01
CA THR A 195 7.86 5.12 2.90
C THR A 195 7.42 5.30 4.35
N ALA A 196 6.37 6.08 4.61
CA ALA A 196 5.81 6.27 5.95
C ALA A 196 5.34 4.95 6.58
N ASN A 197 4.67 4.10 5.79
CA ASN A 197 4.27 2.76 6.23
C ASN A 197 5.48 1.86 6.49
N LEU A 198 6.47 1.83 5.58
CA LEU A 198 7.70 1.03 5.73
C LEU A 198 8.49 1.44 6.98
N GLN A 199 8.54 2.72 7.30
CA GLN A 199 9.23 3.26 8.47
C GLN A 199 8.37 3.28 9.73
N SER A 200 7.06 3.00 9.61
CA SER A 200 6.06 3.17 10.67
C SER A 200 6.21 4.50 11.40
N ARG A 201 6.44 5.58 10.64
CA ARG A 201 6.71 6.92 11.16
C ARG A 201 5.87 7.96 10.46
N VAL A 202 5.45 8.97 11.21
CA VAL A 202 4.78 10.15 10.65
C VAL A 202 5.78 10.94 9.81
N LEU A 203 5.47 11.11 8.52
CA LEU A 203 6.33 11.81 7.57
C LEU A 203 5.58 13.00 6.96
N GLN A 204 6.28 14.11 6.78
CA GLN A 204 5.81 15.27 6.05
C GLN A 204 6.47 15.31 4.68
N LEU A 205 5.66 15.35 3.63
CA LEU A 205 6.12 15.64 2.28
C LEU A 205 6.09 17.16 2.08
N CYS A 206 7.27 17.77 2.13
CA CYS A 206 7.50 19.14 1.70
C CYS A 206 7.61 19.16 0.18
N SER A 207 6.82 20.01 -0.47
CA SER A 207 6.73 20.09 -1.93
C SER A 207 6.80 21.53 -2.40
N ILE A 208 6.79 21.76 -3.73
CA ILE A 208 6.57 23.10 -4.31
C ILE A 208 5.16 23.66 -4.07
N TRP A 209 4.27 22.84 -3.52
CA TRP A 209 2.92 23.20 -3.13
C TRP A 209 2.81 23.16 -1.60
N LYS A 210 1.61 22.96 -1.06
CA LYS A 210 1.40 22.82 0.37
C LYS A 210 2.04 21.54 0.90
N PRO A 211 2.65 21.57 2.09
CA PRO A 211 3.13 20.36 2.74
C PRO A 211 1.94 19.49 3.13
N LEU A 212 2.11 18.18 3.05
CA LEU A 212 1.16 17.21 3.59
C LEU A 212 1.85 16.34 4.62
N THR A 213 1.11 15.92 5.64
CA THR A 213 1.60 15.00 6.67
C THR A 213 0.86 13.69 6.58
N ILE A 214 1.61 12.60 6.59
CA ILE A 214 1.12 11.23 6.49
C ILE A 214 1.23 10.56 7.85
N PHE A 215 0.12 10.00 8.32
CA PHE A 215 0.01 9.29 9.58
C PHE A 215 -0.25 7.80 9.29
N PRO A 216 0.81 6.97 9.20
CA PRO A 216 0.67 5.58 8.74
C PRO A 216 -0.15 4.72 9.70
N GLU A 217 -0.08 4.96 11.01
CA GLU A 217 -0.79 4.19 12.04
C GLU A 217 -2.31 4.25 11.86
N ASN A 218 -2.85 5.44 11.58
CA ASN A 218 -4.29 5.65 11.40
C ASN A 218 -4.73 5.56 9.94
N GLN A 219 -3.79 5.37 9.00
CA GLN A 219 -4.04 5.46 7.56
C GLN A 219 -4.67 6.83 7.19
N GLU A 220 -4.17 7.91 7.79
CA GLU A 220 -4.67 9.27 7.61
C GLU A 220 -3.64 10.18 6.94
N ILE A 221 -4.14 11.22 6.28
CA ILE A 221 -3.35 12.30 5.73
C ILE A 221 -3.94 13.64 6.14
N TRP A 222 -3.06 14.58 6.47
CA TRP A 222 -3.42 15.97 6.71
C TRP A 222 -2.83 16.84 5.61
N VAL A 223 -3.67 17.66 4.99
CA VAL A 223 -3.27 18.67 4.01
C VAL A 223 -4.16 19.89 4.18
N ASP A 224 -3.55 21.07 4.31
CA ASP A 224 -4.29 22.33 4.39
C ASP A 224 -4.75 22.80 3.00
N ALA A 225 -5.52 21.97 2.30
CA ALA A 225 -6.04 22.30 0.97
C ALA A 225 -7.48 21.85 0.84
N ASP A 226 -8.28 22.62 0.12
CA ASP A 226 -9.60 22.16 -0.32
C ASP A 226 -9.48 21.28 -1.58
N ASP A 227 -10.59 20.65 -1.97
CA ASP A 227 -10.63 19.78 -3.15
C ASP A 227 -10.39 20.55 -4.46
N LYS A 228 -10.71 21.86 -4.52
CA LYS A 228 -10.48 22.70 -5.71
C LYS A 228 -8.97 22.93 -5.92
N GLN A 229 -8.25 23.27 -4.86
CA GLN A 229 -6.80 23.45 -4.85
C GLN A 229 -6.10 22.12 -5.14
N THR A 230 -6.51 21.05 -4.45
CA THR A 230 -5.91 19.72 -4.63
C THR A 230 -6.10 19.24 -6.07
N ARG A 231 -7.29 19.41 -6.65
CA ARG A 231 -7.57 19.08 -8.05
C ARG A 231 -6.73 19.87 -9.05
N ALA A 232 -6.60 21.18 -8.86
CA ALA A 232 -5.80 22.02 -9.73
C ALA A 232 -4.35 21.55 -9.78
N PHE A 233 -3.78 21.20 -8.63
CA PHE A 233 -2.40 20.73 -8.53
C PHE A 233 -2.23 19.28 -9.01
N ALA A 234 -3.20 18.40 -8.74
CA ALA A 234 -3.18 16.99 -9.16
C ALA A 234 -2.98 16.81 -10.68
N GLY A 235 -3.55 17.72 -11.47
CA GLY A 235 -3.53 17.67 -12.93
C GLY A 235 -2.30 18.32 -13.57
N MET A 236 -1.36 18.86 -12.79
CA MET A 236 -0.16 19.55 -13.27
C MET A 236 1.03 18.57 -13.32
N PRO A 237 1.65 18.35 -14.49
CA PRO A 237 2.91 17.61 -14.57
C PRO A 237 4.02 18.39 -13.85
N LEU A 238 4.82 17.68 -13.05
CA LEU A 238 5.97 18.24 -12.35
C LEU A 238 7.18 18.16 -13.26
N VAL A 239 7.81 19.32 -13.50
CA VAL A 239 9.04 19.41 -14.30
C VAL A 239 10.19 18.75 -13.54
N LYS A 240 11.13 18.10 -14.24
CA LYS A 240 12.27 17.39 -13.62
C LYS A 240 13.05 18.22 -12.59
N GLY A 241 13.13 19.55 -12.77
CA GLY A 241 13.78 20.46 -11.81
C GLY A 241 12.98 20.74 -10.53
N SER A 242 11.66 20.54 -10.54
CA SER A 242 10.81 20.71 -9.34
C SER A 242 10.90 19.52 -8.38
N VAL A 243 11.50 18.41 -8.81
CA VAL A 243 11.64 17.17 -8.03
C VAL A 243 12.62 17.36 -6.86
N SER A 244 13.66 18.18 -7.02
CA SER A 244 14.61 18.49 -5.94
C SER A 244 13.96 19.20 -4.76
N ASN A 245 12.78 19.78 -4.96
CA ASN A 245 12.00 20.45 -3.91
C ASN A 245 11.01 19.50 -3.21
N MET A 246 10.98 18.21 -3.59
CA MET A 246 10.20 17.18 -2.92
C MET A 246 11.05 16.51 -1.86
N VAL A 247 10.87 16.95 -0.61
CA VAL A 247 11.64 16.46 0.54
C VAL A 247 10.71 15.75 1.50
N LEU A 248 11.08 14.55 1.92
CA LEU A 248 10.34 13.80 2.93
C LEU A 248 11.06 13.96 4.27
N THR A 249 10.41 14.61 5.22
CA THR A 249 10.97 14.90 6.53
C THR A 249 10.20 14.15 7.59
N ALA A 250 10.90 13.54 8.54
CA ALA A 250 10.26 12.96 9.70
C ALA A 250 9.64 14.05 10.58
N VAL A 251 8.41 13.83 11.04
CA VAL A 251 7.76 14.70 12.02
C VAL A 251 7.91 14.06 13.38
N ASP A 252 8.49 14.77 14.34
CA ASP A 252 8.58 14.29 15.71
C ASP A 252 7.20 14.37 16.36
N ALA A 253 6.70 13.22 16.80
CA ALA A 253 5.40 13.07 17.45
C ALA A 253 5.27 13.89 18.74
N ALA A 254 6.40 14.33 19.31
CA ALA A 254 6.46 15.15 20.53
C ALA A 254 6.10 16.63 20.30
N ILE A 255 6.02 17.10 19.05
CA ILE A 255 5.68 18.48 18.73
C ILE A 255 4.17 18.53 18.40
N PRO A 256 3.32 19.14 19.26
CA PRO A 256 1.92 19.35 18.93
C PRO A 256 1.84 20.38 17.81
N ILE A 257 1.67 19.92 16.57
CA ILE A 257 1.35 20.80 15.45
C ILE A 257 -0.17 21.00 15.52
N GLN A 258 -0.60 22.24 15.83
CA GLN A 258 -2.01 22.61 15.73
C GLN A 258 -2.46 22.40 14.27
N ARG A 259 -3.24 21.35 14.07
CA ARG A 259 -3.79 20.95 12.78
C ARG A 259 -5.30 21.05 12.88
N ALA A 260 -5.89 21.80 11.96
CA ALA A 260 -7.35 21.90 11.88
C ALA A 260 -7.94 20.50 11.62
N GLU A 261 -8.86 20.07 12.49
CA GLU A 261 -9.39 18.70 12.48
C GLU A 261 -10.14 18.35 11.19
N ASP A 262 -10.74 19.35 10.55
CA ASP A 262 -11.48 19.24 9.29
C ASP A 262 -10.59 18.96 8.07
N LYS A 263 -9.27 19.09 8.20
CA LYS A 263 -8.29 18.87 7.12
C LYS A 263 -7.72 17.45 7.09
N PHE A 264 -8.06 16.61 8.08
CA PHE A 264 -7.71 15.20 8.05
C PHE A 264 -8.60 14.44 7.07
N GLN A 265 -7.98 13.57 6.27
CA GLN A 265 -8.66 12.72 5.31
C GLN A 265 -8.17 11.28 5.47
N ASP A 266 -9.07 10.32 5.20
CA ASP A 266 -8.69 8.93 4.99
C ASP A 266 -7.70 8.83 3.83
N MET A 267 -6.59 8.14 4.03
CA MET A 267 -5.51 8.10 3.04
C MET A 267 -5.95 7.44 1.73
N SER A 268 -6.75 6.38 1.80
CA SER A 268 -7.26 5.69 0.61
C SER A 268 -8.23 6.59 -0.15
N ALA A 269 -9.10 7.32 0.56
CA ALA A 269 -9.99 8.30 -0.06
C ALA A 269 -9.24 9.47 -0.71
N PHE A 270 -8.17 9.95 -0.08
CA PHE A 270 -7.32 11.00 -0.65
C PHE A 270 -6.58 10.53 -1.91
N ILE A 271 -5.90 9.36 -1.85
CA ILE A 271 -5.23 8.77 -3.02
C ILE A 271 -6.23 8.52 -4.16
N TRP A 272 -7.43 8.03 -3.85
CA TRP A 272 -8.50 7.80 -4.82
C TRP A 272 -8.87 9.09 -5.57
N LYS A 273 -9.19 10.18 -4.84
CA LYS A 273 -9.50 11.48 -5.44
C LYS A 273 -8.33 12.01 -6.27
N LEU A 274 -7.11 11.92 -5.72
CA LEU A 274 -5.90 12.38 -6.39
C LEU A 274 -5.66 11.63 -7.71
N ALA A 275 -5.83 10.31 -7.71
CA ALA A 275 -5.69 9.48 -8.91
C ALA A 275 -6.72 9.84 -9.99
N ILE A 276 -7.98 10.06 -9.60
CA ILE A 276 -9.03 10.53 -10.51
C ILE A 276 -8.60 11.85 -11.18
N TRP A 277 -8.21 12.85 -10.40
CA TRP A 277 -7.87 14.17 -10.94
C TRP A 277 -6.57 14.20 -11.75
N THR A 278 -5.60 13.33 -11.42
CA THR A 278 -4.35 13.20 -12.19
C THR A 278 -4.57 12.49 -13.53
N SER A 279 -5.38 11.42 -13.54
CA SER A 279 -5.61 10.61 -14.74
C SER A 279 -6.25 11.42 -15.88
N LYS A 280 -7.25 12.27 -15.57
CA LYS A 280 -8.02 13.03 -16.58
C LYS A 280 -8.50 12.13 -17.74
N GLY A 281 -9.07 10.98 -17.41
CA GLY A 281 -9.53 10.00 -18.40
C GLY A 281 -8.49 9.02 -18.90
N ARG A 282 -7.19 9.24 -18.66
CA ARG A 282 -6.08 8.40 -19.15
C ARG A 282 -5.84 7.20 -18.24
N PHE A 283 -5.20 6.16 -18.75
CA PHE A 283 -4.72 5.03 -17.94
C PHE A 283 -3.22 5.18 -17.60
N PRO A 284 -2.75 4.68 -16.44
CA PRO A 284 -1.37 4.85 -16.03
C PRO A 284 -0.43 3.91 -16.78
N ILE A 285 0.81 4.36 -16.97
CA ILE A 285 1.89 3.51 -17.49
C ILE A 285 2.07 2.28 -16.60
N GLY A 286 2.31 1.14 -17.22
CA GLY A 286 2.41 -0.16 -16.53
C GLY A 286 1.07 -0.88 -16.36
N LEU A 287 -0.06 -0.27 -16.76
CA LEU A 287 -1.31 -0.98 -16.96
C LEU A 287 -1.46 -1.35 -18.45
N ASP A 288 -1.43 -2.65 -18.74
CA ASP A 288 -1.69 -3.16 -20.10
C ASP A 288 -3.20 -3.21 -20.34
N ILE A 289 -3.74 -2.32 -21.17
CA ILE A 289 -5.19 -2.23 -21.43
C ILE A 289 -5.72 -3.38 -22.33
N GLN A 290 -4.83 -4.17 -22.92
CA GLN A 290 -5.20 -5.37 -23.69
C GLN A 290 -5.31 -6.60 -22.79
N ARG A 291 -4.86 -6.51 -21.53
CA ARG A 291 -4.97 -7.59 -20.55
C ARG A 291 -6.21 -7.45 -19.69
N PRO A 292 -6.90 -8.57 -19.37
CA PRO A 292 -8.00 -8.56 -18.42
C PRO A 292 -7.58 -8.05 -17.05
N VAL A 293 -8.39 -7.17 -16.49
CA VAL A 293 -8.27 -6.67 -15.12
C VAL A 293 -9.45 -7.15 -14.28
N PHE A 294 -9.25 -7.28 -12.97
CA PHE A 294 -10.30 -7.59 -12.01
C PHE A 294 -10.07 -6.84 -10.70
N LEU A 295 -11.13 -6.74 -9.89
CA LEU A 295 -11.06 -6.16 -8.56
C LEU A 295 -11.00 -7.26 -7.50
N GLU A 296 -10.06 -7.16 -6.57
CA GLU A 296 -9.98 -8.08 -5.42
C GLU A 296 -11.16 -7.91 -4.45
N ARG A 297 -11.75 -6.71 -4.43
CA ARG A 297 -12.90 -6.34 -3.58
C ARG A 297 -13.61 -5.12 -4.12
N TRP A 298 -14.83 -4.89 -3.65
CA TRP A 298 -15.58 -3.65 -3.90
C TRP A 298 -14.82 -2.43 -3.37
N PRO A 299 -14.73 -1.32 -4.15
CA PRO A 299 -14.33 -0.03 -3.60
C PRO A 299 -15.30 0.38 -2.49
N ASN A 300 -14.80 1.05 -1.45
CA ASN A 300 -15.65 1.51 -0.35
C ASN A 300 -16.44 2.77 -0.77
N PHE A 301 -17.50 2.60 -1.57
CA PHE A 301 -18.31 3.71 -2.07
C PHE A 301 -19.05 4.52 -0.99
N THR A 302 -19.07 4.06 0.26
CA THR A 302 -19.56 4.89 1.39
C THR A 302 -18.57 5.99 1.80
N ARG A 303 -17.31 5.90 1.33
CA ARG A 303 -16.22 6.83 1.64
C ARG A 303 -15.49 7.36 0.41
N LEU A 304 -15.68 6.75 -0.75
CA LEU A 304 -15.02 7.13 -1.99
C LEU A 304 -15.96 7.94 -2.87
N VAL A 305 -15.40 8.93 -3.56
CA VAL A 305 -16.09 9.64 -4.63
C VAL A 305 -16.55 8.63 -5.67
N ILE A 306 -17.84 8.67 -6.03
CA ILE A 306 -18.43 7.82 -7.06
C ILE A 306 -18.18 8.45 -8.43
N THR A 307 -17.43 7.76 -9.28
CA THR A 307 -17.23 8.16 -10.68
C THR A 307 -18.42 7.71 -11.55
N PRO A 308 -18.61 8.26 -12.76
CA PRO A 308 -19.63 7.79 -13.69
C PRO A 308 -19.55 6.29 -13.89
N ASP A 309 -20.69 5.64 -13.82
CA ASP A 309 -20.86 4.18 -13.92
C ASP A 309 -20.01 3.35 -12.94
N ALA A 310 -19.43 3.93 -11.89
CA ALA A 310 -18.50 3.24 -10.98
C ALA A 310 -19.07 1.94 -10.41
N LEU A 311 -20.35 1.95 -10.02
CA LEU A 311 -21.03 0.76 -9.48
C LEU A 311 -21.16 -0.36 -10.53
N ARG A 312 -21.49 0.00 -11.77
CA ARG A 312 -21.64 -0.96 -12.88
C ARG A 312 -20.29 -1.52 -13.31
N ILE A 313 -19.28 -0.65 -13.39
CA ILE A 313 -17.89 -1.03 -13.68
C ILE A 313 -17.37 -1.97 -12.58
N ALA A 314 -17.55 -1.61 -11.31
CA ALA A 314 -17.13 -2.45 -10.17
C ALA A 314 -17.83 -3.81 -10.19
N ALA A 315 -19.14 -3.85 -10.45
CA ALA A 315 -19.90 -5.10 -10.53
C ALA A 315 -19.34 -6.05 -11.58
N LEU A 316 -19.03 -5.55 -12.79
CA LEU A 316 -18.45 -6.38 -13.86
C LEU A 316 -17.06 -6.89 -13.49
N LEU A 317 -16.19 -6.03 -12.97
CA LEU A 317 -14.79 -6.36 -12.67
C LEU A 317 -14.62 -7.26 -11.44
N ILE A 318 -15.63 -7.36 -10.58
CA ILE A 318 -15.65 -8.33 -9.47
C ILE A 318 -16.16 -9.69 -9.92
N GLN A 319 -17.05 -9.71 -10.92
CA GLN A 319 -17.64 -10.96 -11.41
C GLN A 319 -16.65 -11.79 -12.22
N ALA A 320 -15.88 -11.16 -13.10
CA ALA A 320 -14.88 -11.83 -13.92
C ALA A 320 -13.84 -10.83 -14.47
N PRO A 321 -12.59 -11.27 -14.69
CA PRO A 321 -11.57 -10.47 -15.36
C PRO A 321 -12.03 -10.07 -16.77
N ARG A 322 -11.87 -8.79 -17.12
CA ARG A 322 -12.21 -8.23 -18.45
C ARG A 322 -11.23 -7.15 -18.87
N THR A 323 -11.02 -6.97 -20.16
CA THR A 323 -10.18 -5.85 -20.61
C THR A 323 -10.93 -4.53 -20.38
N PRO A 324 -10.23 -3.43 -20.06
CA PRO A 324 -10.85 -2.11 -19.90
C PRO A 324 -11.74 -1.69 -21.08
N LEU A 325 -11.34 -1.99 -22.32
CA LEU A 325 -12.13 -1.66 -23.52
C LEU A 325 -13.39 -2.52 -23.63
N GLU A 326 -13.31 -3.81 -23.31
CA GLU A 326 -14.49 -4.69 -23.26
C GLU A 326 -15.52 -4.18 -22.23
N VAL A 327 -15.06 -3.74 -21.05
CA VAL A 327 -15.93 -3.14 -20.03
C VAL A 327 -16.64 -1.90 -20.56
N ALA A 328 -15.94 -1.02 -21.28
CA ALA A 328 -16.53 0.17 -21.87
C ALA A 328 -17.62 -0.19 -22.89
N SER A 329 -17.33 -1.16 -23.77
CA SER A 329 -18.27 -1.66 -24.78
C SER A 329 -19.51 -2.31 -24.16
N LEU A 330 -19.34 -3.19 -23.16
CA LEU A 330 -20.45 -3.91 -22.51
C LEU A 330 -21.39 -2.99 -21.73
N LEU A 331 -20.87 -1.94 -21.11
CA LEU A 331 -21.68 -1.00 -20.35
C LEU A 331 -22.25 0.14 -21.19
N HIS A 332 -21.81 0.25 -22.46
CA HIS A 332 -22.09 1.38 -23.36
C HIS A 332 -21.64 2.73 -22.76
N VAL A 333 -20.43 2.76 -22.20
CA VAL A 333 -19.84 3.94 -21.57
C VAL A 333 -18.56 4.38 -22.29
N LYS A 334 -18.13 5.62 -22.05
CA LYS A 334 -16.88 6.12 -22.63
C LYS A 334 -15.67 5.41 -21.99
N PRO A 335 -14.63 5.02 -22.75
CA PRO A 335 -13.41 4.40 -22.21
C PRO A 335 -12.78 5.21 -21.07
N GLN A 336 -12.82 6.55 -21.16
CA GLN A 336 -12.31 7.45 -20.13
C GLN A 336 -12.95 7.25 -18.74
N TYR A 337 -14.23 6.80 -18.68
CA TYR A 337 -14.90 6.52 -17.41
C TYR A 337 -14.31 5.26 -16.76
N VAL A 338 -14.05 4.24 -17.58
CA VAL A 338 -13.40 3.00 -17.15
C VAL A 338 -11.96 3.27 -16.73
N PHE A 339 -11.19 4.01 -17.55
CA PHE A 339 -9.78 4.30 -17.26
C PHE A 339 -9.58 5.09 -15.97
N VAL A 340 -10.40 6.13 -15.71
CA VAL A 340 -10.34 6.86 -14.44
C VAL A 340 -10.67 5.95 -13.26
N PHE A 341 -11.71 5.13 -13.39
CA PHE A 341 -12.11 4.20 -12.34
C PHE A 341 -11.01 3.18 -12.02
N ILE A 342 -10.45 2.51 -13.04
CA ILE A 342 -9.39 1.51 -12.83
C ILE A 342 -8.09 2.17 -12.36
N SER A 343 -7.77 3.39 -12.80
CA SER A 343 -6.60 4.15 -12.31
C SER A 343 -6.71 4.40 -10.80
N ALA A 344 -7.89 4.80 -10.33
CA ALA A 344 -8.15 5.01 -8.92
C ALA A 344 -8.07 3.69 -8.13
N CYS A 345 -8.65 2.61 -8.66
CA CYS A 345 -8.58 1.27 -8.07
C CYS A 345 -7.13 0.75 -7.99
N GLN A 346 -6.32 0.99 -9.01
CA GLN A 346 -4.91 0.62 -9.02
C GLN A 346 -4.12 1.42 -7.98
N ALA A 347 -4.39 2.72 -7.86
CA ALA A 347 -3.70 3.60 -6.91
C ALA A 347 -3.94 3.19 -5.45
N ILE A 348 -5.14 2.71 -5.11
CA ILE A 348 -5.45 2.15 -3.77
C ILE A 348 -5.17 0.64 -3.67
N GLY A 349 -4.62 0.03 -4.71
CA GLY A 349 -4.10 -1.34 -4.70
C GLY A 349 -5.15 -2.45 -4.77
N ILE A 350 -6.37 -2.18 -5.25
CA ILE A 350 -7.45 -3.19 -5.34
C ILE A 350 -7.68 -3.74 -6.75
N LEU A 351 -7.04 -3.14 -7.77
CA LEU A 351 -7.03 -3.64 -9.14
C LEU A 351 -5.88 -4.62 -9.34
N LYS A 352 -6.13 -5.74 -10.02
CA LYS A 352 -5.13 -6.71 -10.47
C LYS A 352 -5.29 -6.99 -11.96
N GLN A 353 -4.20 -7.41 -12.61
CA GLN A 353 -4.21 -7.93 -13.97
C GLN A 353 -4.06 -9.44 -13.94
N SER A 354 -4.78 -10.14 -14.82
CA SER A 354 -4.67 -11.60 -14.97
C SER A 354 -3.27 -11.97 -15.50
N GLU A 355 -2.57 -12.87 -14.81
CA GLU A 355 -1.21 -13.31 -15.18
C GLU A 355 -1.24 -14.58 -16.08
N ARG A 356 -2.35 -15.34 -16.12
CA ARG A 356 -2.49 -16.56 -16.93
C ARG A 356 -3.84 -16.65 -17.66
N GLN A 357 -3.85 -17.22 -18.86
CA GLN A 357 -5.08 -17.55 -19.60
C GLN A 357 -6.05 -18.48 -18.85
N VAL A 358 -5.57 -19.19 -17.81
CA VAL A 358 -6.40 -20.05 -16.95
C VAL A 358 -7.17 -19.23 -15.89
N ASP A 359 -6.66 -18.07 -15.48
CA ASP A 359 -7.33 -17.18 -14.51
C ASP A 359 -8.56 -16.49 -15.14
N THR A 360 -8.61 -16.37 -16.47
CA THR A 360 -9.81 -15.98 -17.22
C THR A 360 -10.98 -16.97 -17.04
N VAL A 361 -10.70 -18.21 -16.62
CA VAL A 361 -11.69 -19.28 -16.40
C VAL A 361 -12.15 -19.38 -14.95
N ILE A 362 -11.59 -18.57 -14.03
CA ILE A 362 -12.21 -18.37 -12.71
C ILE A 362 -13.41 -17.43 -12.88
N ALA A 363 -14.37 -17.86 -13.70
CA ALA A 363 -15.74 -17.48 -13.51
C ALA A 363 -16.09 -17.92 -12.08
N VAL A 364 -16.44 -16.98 -11.22
CA VAL A 364 -17.22 -17.31 -10.02
C VAL A 364 -18.34 -18.21 -10.51
N ALA A 365 -18.33 -19.47 -10.08
CA ALA A 365 -19.30 -20.47 -10.52
C ALA A 365 -20.68 -19.80 -10.47
N GLN A 366 -21.32 -19.64 -11.63
CA GLN A 366 -22.65 -19.05 -11.68
C GLN A 366 -23.48 -19.79 -10.65
N THR A 367 -23.92 -19.08 -9.61
CA THR A 367 -24.79 -19.66 -8.60
C THR A 367 -26.00 -20.17 -9.36
N LYS A 368 -26.12 -21.51 -9.50
CA LYS A 368 -27.32 -22.12 -10.07
C LYS A 368 -28.48 -21.49 -9.32
N LYS A 369 -29.41 -20.86 -10.07
CA LYS A 369 -30.65 -20.33 -9.49
C LYS A 369 -31.17 -21.39 -8.52
N PRO A 370 -31.35 -21.06 -7.23
CA PRO A 370 -31.87 -22.03 -6.28
C PRO A 370 -33.18 -22.55 -6.85
N LYS A 371 -33.32 -23.88 -6.94
CA LYS A 371 -34.51 -24.54 -7.50
C LYS A 371 -35.80 -24.17 -6.77
N ASN A 372 -35.69 -23.54 -5.61
CA ASN A 372 -36.80 -23.14 -4.77
C ASN A 372 -36.81 -21.62 -4.64
N GLU A 373 -37.89 -20.99 -5.11
CA GLU A 373 -38.15 -19.57 -4.89
C GLU A 373 -38.23 -19.29 -3.38
N GLY A 374 -37.31 -18.45 -2.90
CA GLY A 374 -37.33 -17.99 -1.50
C GLY A 374 -38.61 -17.22 -1.19
N LEU A 375 -39.02 -17.25 0.09
CA LEU A 375 -40.22 -16.58 0.61
C LEU A 375 -40.37 -15.13 0.14
N LEU A 376 -39.26 -14.38 0.08
CA LEU A 376 -39.21 -13.01 -0.43
C LEU A 376 -39.59 -12.90 -1.92
N SER A 377 -39.17 -13.85 -2.75
CA SER A 377 -39.52 -13.89 -4.18
C SER A 377 -41.02 -14.16 -4.37
N LYS A 378 -41.61 -15.03 -3.54
CA LYS A 378 -43.06 -15.30 -3.56
C LYS A 378 -43.88 -14.08 -3.14
N ILE A 379 -43.41 -13.33 -2.14
CA ILE A 379 -44.07 -12.10 -1.70
C ILE A 379 -43.97 -11.02 -2.80
N LEU A 380 -42.80 -10.87 -3.43
CA LEU A 380 -42.60 -9.88 -4.49
C LEU A 380 -43.46 -10.16 -5.72
N ASN A 381 -43.60 -11.43 -6.12
CA ASN A 381 -44.46 -11.84 -7.24
C ASN A 381 -45.93 -11.57 -6.93
N LYS A 382 -46.36 -11.85 -5.69
CA LYS A 382 -47.75 -11.59 -5.25
C LYS A 382 -48.09 -10.10 -5.18
N LEU A 383 -47.11 -9.24 -4.89
CA LEU A 383 -47.27 -7.78 -4.89
C LEU A 383 -47.23 -7.17 -6.28
N ARG A 384 -46.63 -7.86 -7.27
CA ARG A 384 -46.56 -7.40 -8.67
C ARG A 384 -47.78 -7.81 -9.51
N GLY A 385 -48.78 -8.45 -8.91
CA GLY A 385 -50.04 -8.76 -9.58
C GLY A 385 -49.91 -9.77 -10.73
N ALA A 386 -49.11 -10.82 -10.52
CA ALA A 386 -49.13 -12.03 -11.36
C ALA A 386 -49.81 -13.19 -10.63
#